data_AF-F5Y633-F1
#
_entry.id   AF-F5Y633-F1
#
_cell.length_a   1.000
_cell.length_b   1.000
_cell.length_c   1.000
_cell.angle_alpha   90.00
_cell.angle_beta   90.00
_cell.angle_gamma   90.00
#
_symmetry.space_group_name_H-M   'P 1'
#
loop_
_entity.id
_entity.type
_entity.pdbx_description
1 polymer ?
#
loop_
_entity_poly.entity_id
_entity_poly.type
_entity_poly.pdbx_seq_one_letter_code
_entity_poly.pdbx_strand_id
1 'polypeptide(L)'
;MRVTDGQICKAITTLLDSREPPATICPSEAARALERDEWRPLMPRVRAVAIAMANDGVLNIRQGGRTVVPDRSLRGARQTRASLRTCGMRW
;
A
#
# COMPACT_ATOMS: atom_id res chain seq x y z
N MET A 1 17.39 -1.92 -11.65
CA MET A 1 17.88 -1.59 -10.28
C MET A 1 17.05 -2.43 -9.31
N ARG A 2 17.61 -3.09 -8.29
CA ARG A 2 16.77 -3.97 -7.43
C ARG A 2 15.90 -3.10 -6.52
N VAL A 3 14.59 -3.06 -6.78
CA VAL A 3 13.63 -2.40 -5.90
C VAL A 3 13.59 -3.10 -4.53
N THR A 4 13.81 -2.31 -3.49
CA THR A 4 13.80 -2.74 -2.09
C THR A 4 12.46 -2.45 -1.41
N ASP A 5 12.19 -3.11 -0.29
CA ASP A 5 10.95 -2.92 0.47
C ASP A 5 10.82 -1.48 1.01
N GLY A 6 11.94 -0.86 1.40
CA GLY A 6 11.97 0.55 1.81
C GLY A 6 11.60 1.52 0.70
N GLN A 7 11.99 1.22 -0.56
CA GLN A 7 11.58 2.04 -1.70
C GLN A 7 10.07 1.90 -1.97
N ILE A 8 9.52 0.69 -1.79
CA ILE A 8 8.09 0.44 -1.91
C ILE A 8 7.31 1.23 -0.85
N CYS A 9 7.72 1.15 0.42
CA CYS A 9 7.12 1.95 1.50
C CYS A 9 7.12 3.44 1.15
N LYS A 10 8.29 3.95 0.73
CA LYS A 10 8.43 5.37 0.38
C LYS A 10 7.53 5.77 -0.78
N ALA A 11 7.44 4.96 -1.83
CA ALA A 11 6.55 5.24 -2.96
C ALA A 11 5.07 5.27 -2.53
N ILE A 12 4.65 4.32 -1.70
CA ILE A 12 3.30 4.26 -1.14
C ILE A 12 3.02 5.53 -0.32
N THR A 13 3.89 5.91 0.61
CA THR A 13 3.69 7.10 1.44
C THR A 13 3.72 8.39 0.63
N THR A 14 4.62 8.54 -0.33
CA THR A 14 4.70 9.73 -1.19
C THR A 14 3.43 9.91 -2.02
N LEU A 15 2.89 8.82 -2.58
CA LEU A 15 1.65 8.85 -3.36
C LEU A 15 0.43 9.20 -2.49
N LEU A 16 0.44 8.78 -1.23
CA LEU A 16 -0.59 9.12 -0.26
C LEU A 16 -0.49 10.58 0.20
N ASP A 17 0.72 11.07 0.46
CA ASP A 17 0.99 12.44 0.88
C ASP A 17 0.68 13.46 -0.22
N SER A 18 0.86 13.07 -1.48
CA SER A 18 0.52 13.89 -2.65
C SER A 18 -1.00 13.99 -2.91
N ARG A 19 -1.86 13.33 -2.11
CA ARG A 19 -3.32 13.28 -2.32
C ARG A 19 -4.07 13.80 -1.09
N GLU A 20 -5.12 14.56 -1.33
CA GLU A 20 -5.96 15.07 -0.23
C GLU A 20 -6.79 13.95 0.43
N PRO A 21 -6.96 13.95 1.76
CA PRO A 21 -7.76 12.95 2.46
C PRO A 21 -9.25 13.00 2.09
N PRO A 22 -9.94 11.85 1.91
CA PRO A 22 -9.46 10.47 2.05
C PRO A 22 -8.74 9.97 0.77
N ALA A 23 -7.41 9.95 0.83
CA ALA A 23 -6.56 9.51 -0.26
C ALA A 23 -6.65 7.99 -0.42
N THR A 24 -6.86 7.57 -1.67
CA THR A 24 -6.80 6.18 -2.06
C THR A 24 -5.72 6.00 -3.10
N ILE A 25 -4.93 4.94 -3.03
CA ILE A 25 -3.95 4.58 -4.06
C ILE A 25 -4.13 3.12 -4.49
N CYS A 26 -3.74 2.81 -5.72
CA CYS A 26 -3.67 1.45 -6.22
C CYS A 26 -2.25 0.89 -6.06
N PRO A 27 -2.07 -0.41 -5.75
CA PRO A 27 -0.74 -1.02 -5.64
C PRO A 27 0.04 -0.96 -6.96
N SER A 28 -0.65 -1.00 -8.10
CA SER A 28 -0.06 -0.81 -9.43
C SER A 28 0.49 0.60 -9.64
N GLU A 29 -0.08 1.63 -9.01
CA GLU A 29 0.49 2.98 -9.06
C GLU A 29 1.79 3.06 -8.28
N ALA A 30 1.84 2.45 -7.08
CA ALA A 30 3.08 2.36 -6.31
C ALA A 30 4.17 1.59 -7.05
N ALA A 31 3.83 0.49 -7.71
CA ALA A 31 4.79 -0.26 -8.51
C ALA A 31 5.27 0.52 -9.74
N ARG A 32 4.37 1.20 -10.47
CA ARG A 32 4.71 2.05 -11.62
C ARG A 32 5.55 3.27 -11.25
N ALA A 33 5.41 3.79 -10.03
CA ALA A 33 6.24 4.86 -9.51
C ALA A 33 7.70 4.40 -9.28
N LEU A 34 7.93 3.10 -9.08
CA LEU A 34 9.25 2.51 -8.87
C LEU A 34 9.88 2.00 -10.16
N GLU A 35 9.13 1.21 -10.94
CA GLU A 35 9.56 0.67 -12.23
C GLU A 35 8.40 0.79 -13.23
N ARG A 36 8.54 1.61 -14.27
CA ARG A 36 7.44 1.83 -15.24
C ARG A 36 7.28 0.66 -16.20
N ASP A 37 8.38 0.05 -16.62
CA ASP A 37 8.42 -1.00 -17.64
C ASP A 37 8.23 -2.40 -17.02
N GLU A 38 8.85 -2.67 -15.86
CA GLU A 38 8.83 -3.98 -15.20
C GLU A 38 8.07 -4.00 -13.85
N TRP A 39 6.94 -3.29 -13.75
CA TRP A 39 6.13 -3.28 -12.50
C TRP A 39 5.43 -4.60 -12.18
N ARG A 40 5.12 -5.42 -13.20
CA ARG A 40 4.42 -6.71 -13.03
C ARG A 40 5.13 -7.67 -12.07
N PRO A 41 6.43 -7.97 -12.25
CA PRO A 41 7.17 -8.83 -11.32
C PRO A 41 7.34 -8.22 -9.92
N LEU A 42 7.17 -6.89 -9.76
CA LEU A 42 7.19 -6.25 -8.45
C LEU A 42 5.90 -6.40 -7.66
N MET A 43 4.78 -6.74 -8.30
CA MET A 43 3.47 -6.84 -7.63
C MET A 43 3.45 -7.75 -6.40
N PRO A 44 4.03 -8.97 -6.40
CA PRO A 44 4.08 -9.81 -5.21
C PRO A 44 4.78 -9.11 -4.04
N ARG A 45 5.87 -8.39 -4.32
CA ARG A 45 6.64 -7.66 -3.30
C ARG A 45 5.89 -6.44 -2.79
N VAL A 46 5.28 -5.67 -3.69
CA VAL A 46 4.44 -4.52 -3.32
C VAL A 46 3.26 -4.94 -2.46
N ARG A 47 2.64 -6.10 -2.74
CA ARG A 47 1.58 -6.67 -1.89
C ARG A 47 2.11 -7.03 -0.50
N ALA A 48 3.26 -7.72 -0.42
CA ALA A 48 3.85 -8.10 0.88
C ALA A 48 4.12 -6.87 1.75
N VAL A 49 4.72 -5.82 1.17
CA VAL A 49 5.00 -4.56 1.87
C VAL A 49 3.71 -3.84 2.27
N ALA A 50 2.71 -3.77 1.38
CA ALA A 50 1.42 -3.17 1.71
C ALA A 50 0.71 -3.88 2.87
N ILE A 51 0.77 -5.22 2.93
CA ILE A 51 0.21 -6.00 4.04
C ILE A 51 0.99 -5.73 5.33
N ALA A 52 2.32 -5.70 5.28
CA ALA A 52 3.14 -5.37 6.45
C ALA A 52 2.79 -3.98 7.00
N MET A 53 2.69 -2.96 6.13
CA MET A 53 2.24 -1.62 6.52
C MET A 53 0.82 -1.60 7.07
N ALA A 54 -0.08 -2.43 6.54
CA ALA A 54 -1.44 -2.56 7.06
C ALA A 54 -1.46 -3.20 8.46
N ASN A 55 -0.62 -4.22 8.70
CA ASN A 55 -0.44 -4.86 10.00
C ASN A 55 0.13 -3.90 11.05
N ASP A 56 1.07 -3.04 10.65
CA ASP A 56 1.61 -1.97 11.49
C ASP A 56 0.62 -0.82 11.75
N GLY A 57 -0.59 -0.88 11.16
CA GLY A 57 -1.60 0.16 11.26
C GLY A 57 -1.28 1.43 10.46
N VAL A 58 -0.26 1.39 9.60
CA VAL A 58 0.21 2.50 8.75
C VAL A 58 -0.79 2.83 7.62
N LEU A 59 -1.55 1.84 7.16
CA LEU A 59 -2.56 2.02 6.11
C LEU A 59 -3.71 1.02 6.25
N ASN A 60 -4.79 1.25 5.51
CA ASN A 60 -5.92 0.33 5.43
C ASN A 60 -6.05 -0.25 4.02
N ILE A 61 -6.22 -1.57 3.89
CA ILE A 61 -6.48 -2.22 2.60
C ILE A 61 -7.99 -2.31 2.39
N ARG A 62 -8.47 -2.04 1.18
CA ARG A 62 -9.88 -2.19 0.77
C ARG A 62 -10.02 -3.18 -0.36
N GLN A 63 -10.89 -4.18 -0.17
CA GLN A 63 -11.23 -5.18 -1.18
C GLN A 63 -12.76 -5.20 -1.38
N GLY A 64 -13.21 -5.11 -2.64
CA GLY A 64 -14.64 -5.15 -2.96
C GLY A 64 -15.47 -4.05 -2.29
N GLY A 65 -14.86 -2.89 -2.02
CA GLY A 65 -15.50 -1.78 -1.31
C GLY A 65 -15.43 -1.86 0.22
N ARG A 66 -15.13 -3.04 0.79
CA ARG A 66 -14.97 -3.26 2.24
C ARG A 66 -13.53 -3.04 2.67
N THR A 67 -13.34 -2.37 3.80
CA THR A 67 -12.02 -2.30 4.45
C THR A 67 -11.69 -3.67 5.02
N VAL A 68 -10.60 -4.26 4.53
CA VAL A 68 -9.98 -5.45 5.09
C VAL A 68 -8.96 -4.94 6.09
N VAL A 69 -9.33 -5.01 7.36
CA VAL A 69 -8.40 -4.77 8.46
C VAL A 69 -7.67 -6.08 8.69
N PRO A 70 -6.36 -6.18 8.45
CA PRO A 70 -5.62 -7.33 8.92
C PRO A 70 -5.50 -7.22 10.45
N ASP A 71 -6.00 -8.22 11.16
CA ASP A 71 -6.19 -8.23 12.61
C ASP A 71 -4.85 -8.01 13.37
N ARG A 72 -4.66 -6.81 13.94
CA ARG A 72 -4.85 -6.36 15.34
C ARG A 72 -3.68 -6.66 16.29
N SER A 73 -2.84 -5.65 16.52
CA SER A 73 -2.30 -5.33 17.86
C SER A 73 -1.78 -3.89 17.91
N LEU A 74 -2.64 -2.98 18.37
CA LEU A 74 -2.35 -1.57 18.62
C LEU A 74 -1.29 -1.40 19.72
N ARG A 75 -0.23 -0.62 19.47
CA ARG A 75 0.41 0.22 20.50
C ARG A 75 1.20 1.37 19.86
N GLY A 76 0.90 2.61 20.30
CA GLY A 76 1.62 3.83 19.95
C GLY A 76 0.91 4.68 18.90
N ALA A 77 0.36 5.81 19.32
CA ALA A 77 -0.38 6.73 18.45
C ALA A 77 0.38 7.09 17.17
N ARG A 78 -0.29 6.98 16.01
CA ARG A 78 -0.10 7.88 14.86
C ARG A 78 -1.24 7.69 13.84
N GLN A 79 -1.73 8.81 13.31
CA GLN A 79 -2.85 8.91 12.37
C GLN A 79 -2.61 8.10 11.09
N THR A 80 -3.63 7.41 10.56
CA THR A 80 -3.54 6.84 9.21
C THR A 80 -4.79 7.06 8.36
N ARG A 81 -4.74 8.16 7.61
CA ARG A 81 -5.62 8.48 6.47
C ARG A 81 -4.96 7.98 5.18
N ALA A 82 -5.12 6.71 4.89
CA ALA A 82 -4.65 6.12 3.63
C ALA A 82 -5.38 4.81 3.36
N SER A 83 -6.08 4.72 2.23
CA SER A 83 -6.76 3.51 1.83
C SER A 83 -6.16 2.92 0.56
N LEU A 84 -5.48 1.79 0.64
CA LEU A 84 -5.07 1.04 -0.55
C LEU A 84 -6.30 0.34 -1.13
N ARG A 85 -6.75 0.73 -2.33
CA ARG A 85 -7.76 -0.05 -3.06
C ARG A 85 -7.06 -1.20 -3.77
N THR A 86 -7.32 -2.43 -3.34
CA THR A 86 -7.02 -3.62 -4.12
C THR A 86 -8.24 -3.95 -4.97
N CYS A 87 -8.39 -3.26 -6.10
CA CYS A 87 -9.42 -3.61 -7.09
C CYS A 87 -8.97 -4.85 -7.86
N GLY A 88 -9.77 -5.93 -7.81
CA GLY A 88 -9.64 -7.07 -8.72
C GLY A 88 -8.60 -8.14 -8.38
N MET A 89 -8.01 -8.15 -7.19
CA MET A 89 -7.08 -9.22 -6.79
C MET A 89 -7.85 -10.34 -6.08
N ARG A 90 -7.92 -11.51 -6.74
CA ARG A 90 -8.20 -12.78 -6.06
C ARG A 90 -6.92 -13.09 -5.26
N TRP A 91 -7.00 -13.02 -3.93
CA TRP A 91 -5.90 -13.37 -3.03
C TRP A 91 -5.70 -14.88 -2.99
#